data_AF-A0A372L8M2-F1
#
_entry.id   AF-A0A372L8M2-F1
#
_cell.length_a   1.000
_cell.length_b   1.000
_cell.length_c   1.000
_cell.angle_alpha   90.00
_cell.angle_beta   90.00
_cell.angle_gamma   90.00
#
_symmetry.space_group_name_H-M   'P 1'
#
loop_
_entity.id
_entity.type
_entity.pdbx_description
1 polymer ?
#
loop_
_entity_poly.entity_id
_entity_poly.type
_entity_poly.pdbx_seq_one_letter_code
_entity_poly.pdbx_strand_id
1 'polypeptide(L)'
;MCLTIKLIGDFFEQTSPEQMLMRQSGGECIRPEHSEIINSLRTQAGLSDPVINVLLQYVLLKNGKLVKEYVDEITVQWSKKHIKSVHEAMCLIHDETKPLFCQRYGISEEDLVGE
;
A
#
# COMPACT_ATOMS: atom_id res chain seq x y z
N MET A 1 6.69 3.97 20.91
CA MET A 1 5.74 3.17 20.12
C MET A 1 4.98 4.06 19.11
N CYS A 2 4.43 5.22 19.48
CA CYS A 2 3.71 6.10 18.52
C CYS A 2 4.57 6.85 17.44
N LEU A 3 5.88 7.03 17.63
CA LEU A 3 6.74 7.76 16.68
C LEU A 3 6.95 7.01 15.36
N THR A 4 6.99 5.67 15.39
CA THR A 4 7.33 4.85 14.22
C THR A 4 6.18 4.80 13.21
N ILE A 5 4.94 4.60 13.67
CA ILE A 5 3.76 4.65 12.80
C ILE A 5 3.64 6.01 12.14
N LYS A 6 3.83 7.10 12.90
CA LYS A 6 3.69 8.45 12.37
C LYS A 6 4.71 8.76 11.28
N LEU A 7 5.97 8.37 11.50
CA LEU A 7 7.04 8.46 10.48
C LEU A 7 6.71 7.68 9.21
N ILE A 8 6.12 6.50 9.36
CA ILE A 8 5.75 5.65 8.23
C ILE A 8 4.53 6.19 7.50
N GLY A 9 3.54 6.71 8.23
CA GLY A 9 2.40 7.45 7.67
C GLY A 9 2.88 8.59 6.78
N ASP A 10 3.71 9.47 7.36
CA ASP A 10 4.34 10.58 6.64
C ASP A 10 5.14 10.11 5.42
N PHE A 11 5.87 8.99 5.54
CA PHE A 11 6.60 8.41 4.43
C PHE A 11 5.67 8.02 3.26
N PHE A 12 4.55 7.36 3.56
CA PHE A 12 3.57 6.99 2.55
C PHE A 12 2.81 8.19 1.99
N GLU A 13 2.59 9.24 2.79
CA GLU A 13 1.94 10.48 2.34
C GLU A 13 2.82 11.34 1.43
N GLN A 14 4.13 11.38 1.71
CA GLN A 14 5.09 12.18 0.93
C GLN A 14 5.63 11.44 -0.30
N THR A 15 5.49 10.11 -0.36
CA THR A 15 5.95 9.31 -1.49
C THR A 15 4.87 9.20 -2.55
N SER A 16 5.19 9.41 -3.83
CA SER A 16 4.25 9.14 -4.92
C SER A 16 4.19 7.63 -5.24
N PRO A 17 3.06 7.09 -5.70
CA PRO A 17 2.93 5.67 -6.06
C PRO A 17 3.93 5.22 -7.12
N GLU A 18 4.27 6.11 -8.03
CA GLU A 18 5.32 5.89 -9.01
C GLU A 18 6.71 5.70 -8.37
N GLN A 19 7.07 6.62 -7.46
CA GLN A 19 8.32 6.54 -6.70
C GLN A 19 8.38 5.28 -5.83
N MET A 20 7.24 4.86 -5.28
CA MET A 20 7.15 3.63 -4.49
C MET A 20 7.51 2.40 -5.32
N LEU A 21 7.01 2.32 -6.56
CA LEU A 21 7.31 1.21 -7.47
C LEU A 21 8.72 1.23 -8.04
N MET A 22 9.25 2.43 -8.31
CA MET A 22 10.66 2.58 -8.68
C MET A 22 11.56 2.08 -7.55
N ARG A 23 11.26 2.46 -6.30
CA ARG A 23 12.05 2.04 -5.14
C ARG A 23 12.00 0.52 -4.92
N GLN A 24 10.86 -0.11 -5.22
CA GLN A 24 10.74 -1.57 -5.17
C GLN A 24 11.57 -2.27 -6.25
N SER A 25 11.57 -1.72 -7.48
CA SER A 25 12.27 -2.29 -8.63
C SER A 25 13.77 -1.93 -8.66
N GLY A 26 14.34 -1.46 -7.55
CA GLY A 26 15.77 -1.08 -7.49
C GLY A 26 16.15 0.15 -8.32
N GLY A 27 15.20 1.02 -8.65
CA GLY A 27 15.42 2.21 -9.47
C GLY A 27 15.22 2.02 -10.97
N GLU A 28 14.71 0.86 -11.40
CA GLU A 28 14.30 0.67 -12.79
C GLU A 28 13.10 1.56 -13.16
N CYS A 29 13.07 1.99 -14.42
CA CYS A 29 11.95 2.76 -14.98
C CYS A 29 10.62 2.00 -14.77
N ILE A 30 9.59 2.76 -14.40
CA ILE A 30 8.24 2.22 -14.21
C ILE A 30 7.78 1.62 -15.53
N ARG A 31 7.43 0.33 -15.50
CA ARG A 31 6.84 -0.33 -16.65
C ARG A 31 5.48 0.29 -16.96
N PRO A 32 5.09 0.41 -18.23
CA PRO A 32 3.80 0.99 -18.61
C PRO A 32 2.62 0.29 -17.90
N GLU A 33 2.70 -1.04 -17.74
CA GLU A 33 1.74 -1.85 -16.98
C GLU A 33 1.50 -1.33 -15.55
N HIS A 34 2.57 -0.92 -14.84
CA HIS A 34 2.49 -0.41 -13.47
C HIS A 34 1.88 0.99 -13.43
N SER A 35 2.21 1.84 -14.41
CA SER A 35 1.64 3.18 -14.52
C SER A 35 0.13 3.13 -14.80
N GLU A 36 -0.32 2.20 -15.64
CA GLU A 36 -1.74 1.99 -15.90
C GLU A 36 -2.48 1.52 -14.65
N ILE A 37 -1.89 0.64 -13.85
CA ILE A 37 -2.46 0.19 -12.58
C ILE A 37 -2.65 1.39 -11.64
N ILE A 38 -1.62 2.22 -11.44
CA ILE A 38 -1.71 3.41 -10.57
C ILE A 38 -2.83 4.36 -11.02
N ASN A 39 -2.92 4.62 -12.33
CA ASN A 39 -3.95 5.49 -12.88
C ASN A 39 -5.36 4.90 -12.67
N SER A 40 -5.51 3.59 -12.87
CA SER A 40 -6.76 2.87 -12.61
C SER A 40 -7.16 2.99 -11.15
N LEU A 41 -6.22 2.81 -10.21
CA LEU A 41 -6.46 2.94 -8.77
C LEU A 41 -6.95 4.34 -8.37
N ARG A 42 -6.30 5.39 -8.87
CA ARG A 42 -6.72 6.78 -8.62
C ARG A 42 -8.12 7.05 -9.15
N THR A 43 -8.44 6.53 -10.33
CA THR A 43 -9.69 6.84 -11.04
C THR A 43 -10.88 5.99 -10.58
N GLN A 44 -10.70 4.67 -10.45
CA GLN A 44 -11.77 3.73 -10.10
C GLN A 44 -12.12 3.78 -8.62
N ALA A 45 -11.12 3.92 -7.75
CA ALA A 45 -11.30 3.74 -6.32
C ALA A 45 -11.48 5.06 -5.57
N GLY A 46 -11.08 6.18 -6.18
CA GLY A 46 -11.00 7.49 -5.51
C GLY A 46 -10.05 7.48 -4.30
N LEU A 47 -9.10 6.53 -4.28
CA LEU A 47 -8.15 6.40 -3.19
C LEU A 47 -7.07 7.48 -3.30
N SER A 48 -6.67 8.01 -2.15
CA SER A 48 -5.54 8.94 -2.09
C SER A 48 -4.24 8.19 -2.37
N ASP A 49 -3.30 8.87 -3.02
CA ASP A 49 -1.92 8.42 -3.25
C ASP A 49 -1.29 7.67 -2.05
N PRO A 50 -1.36 8.19 -0.81
CA PRO A 50 -0.88 7.48 0.37
C PRO A 50 -1.48 6.08 0.56
N VAL A 51 -2.78 5.92 0.37
CA VAL A 51 -3.49 4.64 0.53
C VAL A 51 -3.11 3.68 -0.59
N ILE A 52 -2.99 4.19 -1.82
CA ILE A 52 -2.51 3.43 -2.98
C ILE A 52 -1.12 2.86 -2.70
N ASN A 53 -0.23 3.64 -2.09
CA ASN A 53 1.11 3.18 -1.77
C ASN A 53 1.13 1.98 -0.82
N VAL A 54 0.28 2.00 0.22
CA VAL A 54 0.14 0.87 1.14
C VAL A 54 -0.40 -0.36 0.40
N LEU A 55 -1.43 -0.17 -0.44
CA LEU A 55 -2.01 -1.25 -1.22
C LEU A 55 -1.00 -1.90 -2.17
N LEU A 56 -0.17 -1.09 -2.85
CA LEU A 56 0.90 -1.59 -3.72
C LEU A 56 1.91 -2.43 -2.92
N GLN A 57 2.34 -1.94 -1.75
CA GLN A 57 3.27 -2.68 -0.88
C GLN A 57 2.67 -3.98 -0.38
N TYR A 58 1.39 -3.96 0.01
CA TYR A 58 0.67 -5.16 0.43
C TYR A 58 0.60 -6.21 -0.70
N VAL A 59 0.19 -5.82 -1.91
CA VAL A 59 0.12 -6.73 -3.06
C VAL A 59 1.50 -7.30 -3.41
N LEU A 60 2.54 -6.47 -3.36
CA LEU A 60 3.92 -6.88 -3.62
C LEU A 60 4.42 -7.88 -2.58
N LEU A 61 4.08 -7.71 -1.30
CA LEU A 61 4.47 -8.67 -0.26
C LEU A 61 3.71 -9.99 -0.40
N LYS A 62 2.44 -9.94 -0.77
CA LYS A 62 1.60 -11.14 -0.89
C LYS A 62 1.89 -11.97 -2.14
N ASN A 63 2.05 -11.32 -3.29
CA ASN A 63 2.17 -11.99 -4.59
C ASN A 63 3.58 -11.89 -5.20
N GLY A 64 4.45 -11.02 -4.66
CA GLY A 64 5.78 -10.72 -5.22
C GLY A 64 5.75 -9.83 -6.47
N LYS A 65 4.59 -9.69 -7.12
CA LYS A 65 4.38 -8.98 -8.39
C LYS A 65 3.04 -8.25 -8.42
N LEU A 66 3.00 -7.14 -9.13
CA LEU A 66 1.76 -6.40 -9.39
C LEU A 66 0.98 -7.05 -10.53
N VAL A 67 -0.06 -7.79 -10.18
CA VAL A 67 -1.01 -8.32 -11.16
C VAL A 67 -2.23 -7.41 -11.16
N LYS A 68 -2.56 -6.80 -12.31
CA LYS A 68 -3.66 -5.85 -12.44
C LYS A 68 -4.99 -6.39 -11.89
N GLU A 69 -5.34 -7.62 -12.24
CA GLU A 69 -6.57 -8.28 -11.76
C GLU A 69 -6.62 -8.38 -10.24
N TYR A 70 -5.50 -8.78 -9.61
CA TYR A 70 -5.43 -8.89 -8.16
C TYR A 70 -5.50 -7.52 -7.46
N VAL A 71 -4.81 -6.53 -8.03
CA VAL A 71 -4.84 -5.15 -7.53
C VAL A 71 -6.27 -4.58 -7.58
N ASP A 72 -6.98 -4.78 -8.70
CA ASP A 72 -8.36 -4.31 -8.88
C ASP A 72 -9.31 -4.99 -7.85
N GLU A 73 -9.15 -6.29 -7.60
CA GLU A 73 -9.95 -7.00 -6.60
C GLU A 73 -9.78 -6.41 -5.18
N ILE A 74 -8.54 -6.23 -4.72
CA ILE A 74 -8.26 -5.64 -3.40
C ILE A 74 -8.78 -4.20 -3.34
N THR A 75 -8.69 -3.47 -4.45
CA THR A 75 -9.17 -2.10 -4.56
C THR A 75 -10.68 -2.01 -4.38
N VAL A 76 -11.44 -2.90 -5.03
CA VAL A 76 -12.89 -2.99 -4.83
C VAL A 76 -13.21 -3.34 -3.37
N GLN A 77 -12.45 -4.24 -2.74
CA GLN A 77 -12.63 -4.58 -1.34
C GLN A 77 -12.38 -3.39 -0.40
N TRP A 78 -11.36 -2.59 -0.69
CA TRP A 78 -10.95 -1.43 0.12
C TRP A 78 -11.87 -0.24 -0.11
N SER A 79 -12.31 -0.02 -1.35
CA SER A 79 -13.28 1.02 -1.72
C SER A 79 -14.61 0.83 -0.97
N LYS A 80 -15.08 -0.41 -0.82
CA LYS A 80 -16.26 -0.75 0.00
C LYS A 80 -16.11 -0.41 1.48
N LYS A 81 -14.88 -0.37 2.00
CA LYS A 81 -14.58 -0.02 3.39
C LYS A 81 -14.36 1.49 3.59
N HIS A 82 -14.44 2.29 2.53
CA HIS A 82 -14.35 3.76 2.57
C HIS A 82 -13.12 4.30 3.31
N ILE A 83 -11.99 3.59 3.22
CA ILE A 83 -10.74 4.01 3.85
C ILE A 83 -10.24 5.34 3.28
N LYS A 84 -9.77 6.23 4.16
CA LYS A 84 -9.23 7.54 3.77
C LYS A 84 -7.81 7.76 4.25
N SER A 85 -7.37 6.97 5.23
CA SER A 85 -6.10 7.17 5.91
C SER A 85 -5.15 6.00 5.67
N VAL A 86 -3.85 6.29 5.69
CA VAL A 86 -2.77 5.28 5.66
C VAL A 86 -2.94 4.25 6.77
N HIS A 87 -3.30 4.71 7.97
CA HIS A 87 -3.52 3.84 9.13
C HIS A 87 -4.67 2.85 8.89
N GLU A 88 -5.81 3.32 8.39
CA GLU A 88 -6.95 2.45 8.09
C GLU A 88 -6.58 1.41 7.02
N ALA A 89 -5.83 1.83 5.99
CA ALA A 89 -5.32 0.93 4.96
C ALA A 89 -4.40 -0.15 5.54
N MET A 90 -3.52 0.22 6.48
CA MET A 90 -2.61 -0.69 7.17
C MET A 90 -3.37 -1.72 8.03
N CYS A 91 -4.44 -1.31 8.71
CA CYS A 91 -5.28 -2.23 9.50
C CYS A 91 -6.02 -3.26 8.62
N LEU A 92 -6.20 -2.98 7.32
CA LEU A 92 -6.84 -3.90 6.37
C LEU A 92 -5.89 -4.92 5.74
N ILE A 93 -4.59 -4.82 6.01
CA ILE A 93 -3.62 -5.81 5.58
C ILE A 93 -3.99 -7.17 6.22
N HIS A 94 -4.01 -8.23 5.41
CA HIS A 94 -4.28 -9.58 5.92
C HIS A 94 -3.24 -10.00 6.97
N ASP A 95 -3.69 -10.71 8.02
CA ASP A 95 -2.82 -11.21 9.09
C ASP A 95 -1.65 -12.06 8.60
N GLU A 96 -1.78 -12.75 7.46
CA GLU A 96 -0.67 -13.48 6.84
C GLU A 96 0.49 -12.57 6.38
N THR A 97 0.16 -11.33 5.97
CA THR A 97 1.11 -10.37 5.38
C THR A 97 1.55 -9.32 6.40
N LYS A 98 0.79 -9.11 7.49
CA LYS A 98 1.16 -8.22 8.61
C LYS A 98 2.59 -8.45 9.11
N PRO A 99 3.04 -9.68 9.46
CA PRO A 99 4.40 -9.88 9.99
C PRO A 99 5.48 -9.51 8.97
N LEU A 100 5.25 -9.77 7.68
CA LEU A 100 6.19 -9.38 6.61
C LEU A 100 6.26 -7.86 6.42
N PHE A 101 5.10 -7.20 6.50
CA PHE A 101 5.00 -5.75 6.43
C PHE A 101 5.70 -5.10 7.64
N CYS A 102 5.41 -5.60 8.83
CA CYS A 102 6.07 -5.24 10.08
C CYS A 102 7.59 -5.39 10.01
N GLN A 103 8.08 -6.53 9.51
CA GLN A 103 9.51 -6.80 9.36
C GLN A 103 10.18 -5.83 8.36
N ARG A 104 9.50 -5.50 7.26
CA ARG A 104 10.05 -4.60 6.22
C ARG A 104 10.17 -3.16 6.71
N TYR A 105 9.22 -2.73 7.53
CA TYR A 105 9.08 -1.33 7.96
C TYR A 105 9.51 -1.09 9.42
N GLY A 106 9.82 -2.14 10.17
CA GLY A 106 10.20 -2.05 11.58
C GLY A 106 9.06 -1.57 12.49
N ILE A 107 7.80 -1.91 12.15
CA ILE A 107 6.61 -1.62 12.96
C ILE A 107 6.13 -2.86 13.69
N SER A 108 5.50 -2.70 14.84
CA SER A 108 4.95 -3.83 15.61
C SER A 108 3.57 -4.22 15.07
N GLU A 109 3.16 -5.48 15.24
CA GLU A 109 1.82 -5.92 14.82
C GLU A 109 0.71 -5.27 15.66
N GLU A 110 1.01 -4.89 16.91
CA GLU A 110 0.10 -4.14 17.79
C GLU A 110 -0.31 -2.78 17.21
N ASP A 111 0.57 -2.18 16.40
CA ASP A 111 0.34 -0.91 15.71
C ASP A 111 -0.63 -1.04 14.52
N LEU A 112 -0.91 -2.27 14.06
CA LEU A 112 -1.82 -2.57 12.96
C LEU A 112 -3.21 -3.02 13.44
N VAL A 113 -3.43 -3.04 14.76
CA VAL A 113 -4.72 -3.35 15.36
C VAL A 113 -5.49 -2.04 15.47
N GLY A 114 -6.50 -1.86 14.63
CA GLY A 114 -7.41 -0.72 14.77
C GLY A 114 -8.12 -0.78 16.12
N GLU A 115 -7.98 0.28 16.92
CA GLU A 115 -8.75 0.52 18.15
C GLU A 115 -10.26 0.43 17.93
#